data_AF-A0A0G4FRQ6-F1
#
_entry.id   AF-A0A0G4FRQ6-F1
#
_cell.length_a   1.000
_cell.length_b   1.000
_cell.length_c   1.000
_cell.angle_alpha   90.00
_cell.angle_beta   90.00
_cell.angle_gamma   90.00
#
_symmetry.space_group_name_H-M   'P 1'
#
loop_
_entity.id
_entity.type
_entity.pdbx_description
1 polymer ?
#
loop_
_entity_poly.entity_id
_entity_poly.type
_entity_poly.pdbx_seq_one_letter_code
_entity_poly.pdbx_strand_id
1 'polypeptide(L)'
;MLSLYKNQVVTQVSKQNFAVRQKELEWFENNFWTIAQQATIIAGFSFTQLTTQVPSGIPVWMEVIYSLLVSASLSAQIYVICVCMYAYIWAQTRAVMGNRGFKDINRSLKEMHKEQTKILAWFIFGLFLFLLSAFFVLFIFDEPDAQPASITLVVIVVLTFLYFPILVWRFYYKRTRKSGLDAVEGAYDRVGDLDFSSERRRRHERSMGPRDRERERALGQIREEEGGEGGQSFFQSMRHTFMSNFQ
;
A
#
# COMPACT_ATOMS: atom_id res chain seq x y z
N MET A 1 31.53 25.00 7.38
CA MET A 1 30.42 25.27 6.43
C MET A 1 29.93 24.02 5.70
N LEU A 2 30.81 23.10 5.24
CA LEU A 2 30.39 21.88 4.51
C LEU A 2 29.37 20.99 5.26
N SER A 3 29.50 20.89 6.58
CA SER A 3 28.58 20.12 7.44
C SER A 3 27.14 20.66 7.43
N LEU A 4 26.97 21.99 7.37
CA LEU A 4 25.64 22.61 7.29
C LEU A 4 24.97 22.31 5.96
N TYR A 5 25.71 22.38 4.85
CA TYR A 5 25.19 22.04 3.53
C TYR A 5 24.77 20.57 3.44
N LYS A 6 25.58 19.66 4.00
CA LYS A 6 25.23 18.23 4.11
C LYS A 6 23.92 18.03 4.87
N ASN A 7 23.76 18.68 6.03
CA ASN A 7 22.54 18.55 6.84
C ASN A 7 21.31 19.14 6.14
N GLN A 8 21.46 20.26 5.42
CA GLN A 8 20.38 20.84 4.61
C GLN A 8 19.92 19.89 3.51
N VAL A 9 20.87 19.33 2.75
CA VAL A 9 20.55 18.39 1.66
C VAL A 9 19.86 17.14 2.21
N VAL A 10 20.37 16.54 3.28
CA VAL A 10 19.75 15.37 3.92
C VAL A 10 18.34 15.69 4.39
N THR A 11 18.14 16.85 5.03
CA THR A 11 16.82 17.29 5.50
C THR A 11 15.85 17.51 4.33
N GLN A 12 16.31 18.12 3.23
CA GLN A 12 15.49 18.38 2.06
C GLN A 12 15.06 17.08 1.37
N VAL A 13 15.98 16.12 1.22
CA VAL A 13 15.69 14.79 0.68
C VAL A 13 14.68 14.06 1.57
N SER A 14 14.86 14.07 2.89
CA SER A 14 13.91 13.48 3.84
C SER A 14 12.51 14.08 3.72
N LYS A 15 12.40 15.42 3.60
CA LYS A 15 11.11 16.10 3.40
C LYS A 15 10.43 15.72 2.09
N GLN A 16 11.19 15.70 0.99
CA GLN A 16 10.65 15.30 -0.32
C GLN A 16 10.15 13.86 -0.30
N ASN A 17 10.89 12.96 0.34
CA ASN A 17 10.49 11.55 0.48
C ASN A 17 9.23 11.38 1.31
N PHE A 18 9.12 12.10 2.43
CA PHE A 18 7.90 12.12 3.23
C PHE A 18 6.69 12.56 2.39
N ALA A 19 6.84 13.64 1.61
CA ALA A 19 5.78 14.12 0.72
C ALA A 19 5.38 13.09 -0.35
N VAL A 20 6.33 12.30 -0.87
CA VAL A 20 6.03 11.21 -1.82
C VAL A 20 5.21 10.11 -1.14
N ARG A 21 5.63 9.62 0.04
CA ARG A 21 4.89 8.56 0.76
C ARG A 21 3.51 9.03 1.21
N GLN A 22 3.37 10.30 1.57
CA GLN A 22 2.06 10.87 1.86
C GLN A 22 1.15 10.85 0.63
N LYS A 23 1.66 11.24 -0.55
CA LYS A 23 0.90 11.15 -1.80
C LYS A 23 0.54 9.71 -2.19
N GLU A 24 1.43 8.75 -1.92
CA GLU A 24 1.12 7.33 -2.14
C GLU A 24 -0.02 6.86 -1.23
N LEU A 25 0.00 7.27 0.05
CA LEU A 25 -1.08 6.98 0.99
C LEU A 25 -2.41 7.58 0.55
N GLU A 26 -2.41 8.86 0.16
CA GLU A 26 -3.59 9.55 -0.39
C GLU A 26 -4.11 8.87 -1.66
N TRP A 27 -3.21 8.37 -2.51
CA TRP A 27 -3.58 7.59 -3.70
C TRP A 27 -4.30 6.29 -3.33
N PHE A 28 -3.79 5.55 -2.34
CA PHE A 28 -4.43 4.34 -1.85
C PHE A 28 -5.79 4.61 -1.23
N GLU A 29 -5.87 5.67 -0.43
CA GLU A 29 -7.08 6.12 0.22
C GLU A 29 -8.18 6.38 -0.83
N ASN A 30 -7.86 7.17 -1.85
CA ASN A 30 -8.78 7.48 -2.94
C ASN A 30 -9.16 6.22 -3.75
N ASN A 31 -8.21 5.30 -3.95
CA ASN A 31 -8.48 4.05 -4.64
C ASN A 31 -9.45 3.14 -3.85
N PHE A 32 -9.25 2.96 -2.54
CA PHE A 32 -10.16 2.16 -1.71
C PHE A 32 -11.53 2.81 -1.60
N TRP A 33 -11.58 4.15 -1.48
CA TRP A 33 -12.83 4.90 -1.50
C TRP A 33 -13.60 4.69 -2.80
N THR A 34 -12.93 4.78 -3.95
CA THR A 34 -13.53 4.53 -5.26
C THR A 34 -14.07 3.10 -5.38
N ILE A 35 -13.29 2.10 -4.97
CA ILE A 35 -13.73 0.69 -4.98
C ILE A 35 -14.96 0.50 -4.08
N ALA A 36 -14.96 1.08 -2.88
CA ALA A 36 -16.09 0.99 -1.97
C ALA A 36 -17.36 1.62 -2.55
N GLN A 37 -17.25 2.78 -3.24
CA GLN A 37 -18.39 3.41 -3.91
C GLN A 37 -18.95 2.52 -5.03
N GLN A 38 -18.09 1.95 -5.89
CA GLN A 38 -18.55 1.05 -6.95
C GLN A 38 -19.19 -0.23 -6.39
N ALA A 39 -18.58 -0.81 -5.35
CA ALA A 39 -19.14 -1.97 -4.65
C ALA A 39 -20.52 -1.66 -4.04
N THR A 40 -20.69 -0.45 -3.50
CA THR A 40 -21.99 0.01 -2.95
C THR A 40 -23.06 0.10 -4.03
N ILE A 41 -22.73 0.61 -5.21
CA ILE A 41 -23.67 0.67 -6.36
C ILE A 41 -24.09 -0.75 -6.78
N ILE A 42 -23.12 -1.65 -6.93
CA ILE A 42 -23.38 -3.05 -7.32
C ILE A 42 -24.20 -3.79 -6.25
N ALA A 43 -23.90 -3.56 -4.97
CA ALA A 43 -24.69 -4.09 -3.86
C ALA A 43 -26.14 -3.59 -3.92
N GLY A 44 -26.35 -2.30 -4.20
CA GLY A 44 -27.68 -1.73 -4.41
C GLY A 44 -28.45 -2.41 -5.53
N PHE A 45 -27.82 -2.60 -6.70
CA PHE A 45 -28.44 -3.32 -7.82
C PHE A 45 -28.71 -4.80 -7.51
N SER A 46 -27.80 -5.47 -6.79
CA SER A 46 -27.99 -6.85 -6.34
C SER A 46 -29.18 -6.94 -5.39
N PHE A 47 -29.35 -5.97 -4.49
CA PHE A 47 -30.51 -5.90 -3.60
C PHE A 47 -31.82 -5.69 -4.37
N THR A 48 -31.83 -4.80 -5.38
CA THR A 48 -33.01 -4.63 -6.26
C THR A 48 -33.37 -5.92 -7.00
N GLN A 49 -32.38 -6.64 -7.54
CA GLN A 49 -32.59 -7.95 -8.17
C GLN A 49 -33.20 -8.95 -7.18
N LEU A 50 -32.72 -8.99 -5.94
CA LEU A 50 -33.23 -9.88 -4.90
C LEU A 50 -34.70 -9.60 -4.54
N THR A 51 -35.12 -8.33 -4.58
CA THR A 51 -36.51 -7.92 -4.30
C THR A 51 -37.47 -8.09 -5.46
N THR A 52 -36.96 -8.37 -6.67
CA THR A 52 -37.79 -8.53 -7.86
C THR A 52 -38.52 -9.87 -7.80
N GLN A 53 -39.84 -9.84 -7.99
CA GLN A 53 -40.66 -11.06 -7.99
C GLN A 53 -40.37 -11.91 -9.22
N VAL A 54 -40.12 -13.19 -9.00
CA VAL A 54 -39.89 -14.19 -10.04
C VAL A 54 -41.24 -14.61 -10.63
N PRO A 55 -41.44 -14.60 -11.96
CA PRO A 55 -42.72 -14.95 -12.56
C PRO A 55 -43.07 -16.42 -12.31
N SER A 56 -44.38 -16.72 -12.21
CA SER A 56 -44.87 -18.07 -12.00
C SER A 56 -44.67 -18.94 -13.25
N GLY A 57 -44.17 -20.17 -13.06
CA GLY A 57 -43.98 -21.14 -14.15
C GLY A 57 -42.52 -21.56 -14.42
N ILE A 58 -41.56 -21.00 -13.69
CA ILE A 58 -40.14 -21.36 -13.79
C ILE A 58 -39.84 -22.57 -12.90
N PRO A 59 -38.94 -23.48 -13.31
CA PRO A 59 -38.53 -24.58 -12.45
C PRO A 59 -37.81 -24.07 -11.18
N VAL A 60 -38.19 -24.63 -10.02
CA VAL A 60 -37.69 -24.23 -8.69
C VAL A 60 -36.17 -24.18 -8.58
N TRP A 61 -35.46 -25.08 -9.26
CA TRP A 61 -33.99 -25.12 -9.20
C TRP A 61 -33.35 -23.86 -9.80
N MET A 62 -33.92 -23.26 -10.85
CA MET A 62 -33.40 -22.02 -11.43
C MET A 62 -33.59 -20.84 -10.47
N GLU A 63 -34.75 -20.77 -9.82
CA GLU A 63 -35.05 -19.76 -8.80
C GLU A 63 -34.07 -19.85 -7.63
N VAL A 64 -33.78 -21.06 -7.14
CA VAL A 64 -32.83 -21.29 -6.05
C VAL A 64 -31.41 -20.88 -6.47
N ILE A 65 -30.95 -21.29 -7.66
CA ILE A 65 -29.62 -20.90 -8.15
C ILE A 65 -29.51 -19.38 -8.31
N TYR A 66 -30.51 -18.75 -8.93
CA TYR A 66 -30.57 -17.30 -9.09
C TYR A 66 -30.47 -16.58 -7.74
N SER A 67 -31.31 -16.97 -6.77
CA SER A 67 -31.34 -16.37 -5.43
C SER A 67 -30.00 -16.55 -4.70
N LEU A 68 -29.38 -17.73 -4.79
CA LEU A 68 -28.05 -17.98 -4.22
C LEU A 68 -26.96 -17.12 -4.87
N LEU A 69 -26.98 -16.95 -6.19
CA LEU A 69 -26.00 -16.13 -6.91
C LEU A 69 -26.13 -14.64 -6.52
N VAL A 70 -27.35 -14.11 -6.49
CA VAL A 70 -27.60 -12.71 -6.11
C VAL A 70 -27.19 -12.47 -4.65
N SER A 71 -27.56 -13.39 -3.75
CA SER A 71 -27.20 -13.31 -2.33
C SER A 71 -25.67 -13.36 -2.14
N ALA A 72 -24.99 -14.29 -2.82
CA ALA A 72 -23.53 -14.41 -2.75
C ALA A 72 -22.83 -13.17 -3.32
N SER A 73 -23.33 -12.60 -4.43
CA SER A 73 -22.86 -11.32 -4.98
C SER A 73 -22.99 -10.20 -3.94
N LEU A 74 -24.17 -10.05 -3.35
CA LEU A 74 -24.45 -9.02 -2.36
C LEU A 74 -23.52 -9.15 -1.14
N SER A 75 -23.36 -10.36 -0.61
CA SER A 75 -22.45 -10.63 0.52
C SER A 75 -21.00 -10.31 0.17
N ALA A 76 -20.54 -10.68 -1.03
CA ALA A 76 -19.18 -10.37 -1.48
C ALA A 76 -18.95 -8.85 -1.59
N GLN A 77 -19.90 -8.09 -2.13
CA GLN A 77 -19.79 -6.63 -2.24
C GLN A 77 -19.80 -5.95 -0.87
N ILE A 78 -20.68 -6.37 0.04
CA ILE A 78 -20.69 -5.85 1.42
C ILE A 78 -19.36 -6.15 2.13
N TYR A 79 -18.82 -7.35 1.97
CA TYR A 79 -17.50 -7.70 2.51
C TYR A 79 -16.41 -6.75 1.98
N VAL A 80 -16.37 -6.50 0.67
CA VAL A 80 -15.42 -5.55 0.06
C VAL A 80 -15.57 -4.15 0.65
N ILE A 81 -16.80 -3.65 0.80
CA ILE A 81 -17.05 -2.33 1.41
C ILE A 81 -16.49 -2.29 2.84
N CYS A 82 -16.80 -3.29 3.67
CA CYS A 82 -16.31 -3.36 5.06
C CYS A 82 -14.78 -3.39 5.13
N VAL A 83 -14.12 -4.21 4.30
CA VAL A 83 -12.66 -4.32 4.29
C VAL A 83 -12.00 -3.03 3.77
N CYS A 84 -12.55 -2.39 2.73
CA CYS A 84 -12.08 -1.10 2.24
C CYS A 84 -12.18 -0.01 3.32
N MET A 85 -13.32 0.08 4.02
CA MET A 85 -13.52 1.04 5.10
C MET A 85 -12.57 0.78 6.28
N TYR A 86 -12.37 -0.50 6.62
CA TYR A 86 -11.40 -0.88 7.65
C TYR A 86 -9.98 -0.48 7.24
N ALA A 87 -9.57 -0.78 6.00
CA ALA A 87 -8.25 -0.42 5.48
C ALA A 87 -8.03 1.10 5.47
N TYR A 88 -9.06 1.87 5.09
CA TYR A 88 -9.04 3.34 5.13
C TYR A 88 -8.80 3.86 6.55
N ILE A 89 -9.62 3.44 7.52
CA ILE A 89 -9.52 3.91 8.92
C ILE A 89 -8.18 3.49 9.53
N TRP A 90 -7.76 2.25 9.28
CA TRP A 90 -6.52 1.71 9.81
C TRP A 90 -5.29 2.44 9.27
N ALA A 91 -5.29 2.74 7.96
CA ALA A 91 -4.22 3.45 7.30
C ALA A 91 -4.04 4.87 7.86
N GLN A 92 -5.15 5.61 8.01
CA GLN A 92 -5.14 6.94 8.60
C GLN A 92 -4.70 6.93 10.06
N THR A 93 -5.21 5.97 10.84
CA THR A 93 -4.86 5.84 12.26
C THR A 93 -3.36 5.60 12.43
N ARG A 94 -2.76 4.72 11.60
CA ARG A 94 -1.31 4.48 11.65
C ARG A 94 -0.48 5.64 11.17
N ALA A 95 -0.95 6.38 10.18
CA ALA A 95 -0.25 7.56 9.68
C ALA A 95 -0.17 8.68 10.74
N VAL A 96 -1.25 8.87 11.52
CA VAL A 96 -1.32 9.93 12.55
C VAL A 96 -0.72 9.50 13.89
N MET A 97 -0.93 8.24 14.31
CA MET A 97 -0.53 7.75 15.65
C MET A 97 0.82 7.03 15.67
N GLY A 98 1.53 6.94 14.55
CA GLY A 98 2.80 6.22 14.44
C GLY A 98 3.90 6.79 15.33
N ASN A 99 4.15 6.14 16.48
CA ASN A 99 5.20 6.54 17.42
C ASN A 99 6.62 6.32 16.84
N ARG A 100 6.75 5.62 15.71
CA ARG A 100 8.02 5.41 14.99
C ARG A 100 8.09 6.17 13.67
N GLY A 101 7.25 7.20 13.49
CA GLY A 101 7.32 8.13 12.36
C GLY A 101 7.28 7.44 10.99
N PHE A 102 8.31 7.66 10.17
CA PHE A 102 8.34 7.27 8.75
C PHE A 102 8.29 5.75 8.54
N LYS A 103 8.85 4.96 9.47
CA LYS A 103 8.84 3.50 9.38
C LYS A 103 7.44 2.90 9.47
N ASP A 104 6.58 3.49 10.28
CA ASP A 104 5.21 3.00 10.45
C ASP A 104 4.36 3.29 9.20
N ILE A 105 4.61 4.41 8.52
CA ILE A 105 3.97 4.76 7.24
C ILE A 105 4.37 3.75 6.15
N ASN A 106 5.67 3.48 5.97
CA ASN A 106 6.12 2.50 4.99
C ASN A 106 5.56 1.11 5.26
N ARG A 107 5.52 0.69 6.54
CA ARG A 107 4.91 -0.59 6.90
C ARG A 107 3.42 -0.61 6.58
N SER A 108 2.70 0.47 6.85
CA SER A 108 1.28 0.60 6.50
C SER A 108 1.06 0.45 5.00
N LEU A 109 1.85 1.16 4.18
CA LEU A 109 1.78 1.08 2.71
C LEU A 109 2.03 -0.34 2.19
N LYS A 110 3.01 -1.06 2.74
CA LYS A 110 3.28 -2.47 2.38
C LYS A 110 2.09 -3.38 2.64
N GLU A 111 1.47 -3.25 3.81
CA GLU A 111 0.28 -4.04 4.14
C GLU A 111 -0.91 -3.66 3.26
N MET A 112 -1.11 -2.36 2.97
CA MET A 112 -2.17 -1.89 2.08
C MET A 112 -2.00 -2.42 0.65
N HIS A 113 -0.78 -2.43 0.12
CA HIS A 113 -0.47 -3.04 -1.18
C HIS A 113 -0.86 -4.53 -1.23
N LYS A 114 -0.54 -5.26 -0.17
CA LYS A 114 -0.82 -6.70 -0.07
C LYS A 114 -2.33 -6.96 0.00
N GLU A 115 -3.06 -6.19 0.80
CA GLU A 115 -4.51 -6.32 0.95
C GLU A 115 -5.28 -5.83 -0.28
N GLN A 116 -4.78 -4.81 -1.00
CA GLN A 116 -5.42 -4.29 -2.21
C GLN A 116 -5.69 -5.38 -3.25
N THR A 117 -4.74 -6.30 -3.45
CA THR A 117 -4.89 -7.38 -4.43
C THR A 117 -6.01 -8.34 -4.04
N LYS A 118 -6.15 -8.64 -2.75
CA LYS A 118 -7.23 -9.49 -2.23
C LYS A 118 -8.59 -8.81 -2.33
N ILE A 119 -8.66 -7.54 -1.92
CA ILE A 119 -9.88 -6.71 -2.02
C ILE A 119 -10.35 -6.65 -3.47
N LEU A 120 -9.42 -6.38 -4.40
CA LEU A 120 -9.73 -6.34 -5.82
C LEU A 120 -10.22 -7.70 -6.34
N ALA A 121 -9.60 -8.81 -5.92
CA ALA A 121 -10.05 -10.14 -6.31
C ALA A 121 -11.48 -10.43 -5.83
N TRP A 122 -11.80 -10.11 -4.57
CA TRP A 122 -13.17 -10.25 -4.03
C TRP A 122 -14.17 -9.34 -4.73
N PHE A 123 -13.78 -8.11 -5.06
CA PHE A 123 -14.61 -7.18 -5.82
C PHE A 123 -14.96 -7.72 -7.21
N ILE A 124 -13.94 -8.22 -7.94
CA ILE A 124 -14.11 -8.82 -9.27
C ILE A 124 -14.98 -10.09 -9.17
N PHE A 125 -14.76 -10.91 -8.15
CA PHE A 125 -15.57 -12.11 -7.90
C PHE A 125 -17.03 -11.77 -7.63
N GLY A 126 -17.31 -10.77 -6.78
CA GLY A 126 -18.67 -10.28 -6.56
C GLY A 126 -19.31 -9.71 -7.83
N LEU A 127 -18.55 -8.95 -8.62
CA LEU A 127 -19.01 -8.40 -9.90
C LEU A 127 -19.37 -9.53 -10.89
N PHE A 128 -18.58 -10.60 -10.92
CA PHE A 128 -18.83 -11.76 -11.75
C PHE A 128 -20.15 -12.45 -11.39
N LEU A 129 -20.36 -12.70 -10.09
CA LEU A 129 -21.60 -13.31 -9.61
C LEU A 129 -22.81 -12.45 -9.92
N PHE A 130 -22.70 -11.12 -9.80
CA PHE A 130 -23.75 -10.18 -10.18
C PHE A 130 -24.08 -10.24 -11.68
N LEU A 131 -23.07 -10.30 -12.53
CA LEU A 131 -23.29 -10.42 -13.97
C LEU A 131 -23.94 -11.75 -14.32
N LEU A 132 -23.48 -12.83 -13.69
CA LEU A 132 -24.07 -14.16 -13.85
C LEU A 132 -25.54 -14.17 -13.42
N SER A 133 -25.89 -13.55 -12.30
CA SER A 133 -27.29 -13.44 -11.87
C SER A 133 -28.14 -12.62 -12.83
N ALA A 134 -27.61 -11.51 -13.37
CA ALA A 134 -28.30 -10.71 -14.38
C ALA A 134 -28.61 -11.53 -15.65
N PHE A 135 -27.75 -12.47 -16.04
CA PHE A 135 -28.03 -13.38 -17.15
C PHE A 135 -29.15 -14.37 -16.86
N PHE A 136 -29.21 -14.91 -15.65
CA PHE A 136 -30.32 -15.76 -15.25
C PHE A 136 -31.65 -15.01 -15.33
N VAL A 137 -31.69 -13.72 -14.95
CA VAL A 137 -32.88 -12.89 -15.12
C VAL A 137 -33.26 -12.75 -16.58
N LEU A 138 -32.32 -12.40 -17.46
CA LEU A 138 -32.62 -12.27 -18.90
C LEU A 138 -33.14 -13.59 -19.49
N PHE A 139 -32.54 -14.71 -19.11
CA PHE A 139 -32.97 -16.03 -19.58
C PHE A 139 -34.38 -16.41 -19.09
N ILE A 140 -34.75 -15.95 -17.89
CA ILE A 140 -36.08 -16.17 -17.30
C ILE A 140 -37.15 -15.32 -18.00
N PHE A 141 -36.83 -14.07 -18.37
CA PHE A 141 -37.81 -13.10 -18.87
C PHE A 141 -37.91 -13.03 -20.41
N ASP A 142 -36.95 -13.58 -21.16
CA ASP A 142 -36.95 -13.48 -22.62
C ASP A 142 -38.04 -14.35 -23.28
N GLU A 143 -38.81 -13.72 -24.18
CA GLU A 143 -39.59 -14.41 -25.20
C GLU A 143 -38.66 -15.13 -26.20
N PRO A 144 -39.12 -16.21 -26.85
CA PRO A 144 -38.28 -17.05 -27.72
C PRO A 144 -37.58 -16.28 -28.86
N ASP A 145 -38.13 -15.15 -29.28
CA ASP A 145 -37.58 -14.32 -30.37
C ASP A 145 -36.39 -13.43 -29.92
N ALA A 146 -36.22 -13.18 -28.62
CA ALA A 146 -35.16 -12.32 -28.07
C ALA A 146 -33.90 -13.08 -27.60
N GLN A 147 -33.96 -14.41 -27.58
CA GLN A 147 -32.88 -15.31 -27.15
C GLN A 147 -31.50 -15.08 -27.82
N PRO A 148 -31.37 -14.78 -29.13
CA PRO A 148 -30.04 -14.61 -29.73
C PRO A 148 -29.33 -13.34 -29.22
N ALA A 149 -30.08 -12.30 -28.84
CA ALA A 149 -29.51 -11.06 -28.32
C ALA A 149 -28.97 -11.26 -26.90
N SER A 150 -29.71 -11.96 -26.03
CA SER A 150 -29.26 -12.29 -24.67
C SER A 150 -28.04 -13.20 -24.67
N ILE A 151 -28.00 -14.22 -25.54
CA ILE A 151 -26.81 -15.09 -25.70
C ILE A 151 -25.59 -14.27 -26.16
N THR A 152 -25.77 -13.35 -27.12
CA THR A 152 -24.66 -12.52 -27.60
C THR A 152 -24.10 -11.62 -26.48
N LEU A 153 -24.97 -11.06 -25.64
CA LEU A 153 -24.56 -10.24 -24.49
C LEU A 153 -23.81 -11.08 -23.45
N VAL A 154 -24.25 -12.31 -23.18
CA VAL A 154 -23.54 -13.29 -22.33
C VAL A 154 -22.12 -13.52 -22.84
N VAL A 155 -21.97 -13.81 -24.14
CA VAL A 155 -20.66 -14.09 -24.74
C VAL A 155 -19.72 -12.89 -24.59
N ILE A 156 -20.20 -11.68 -24.87
CA ILE A 156 -19.40 -10.45 -24.73
C ILE A 156 -18.94 -10.25 -23.28
N VAL A 157 -19.82 -10.46 -22.30
CA VAL A 157 -19.46 -10.29 -20.89
C VAL A 157 -18.50 -11.37 -20.41
N VAL A 158 -18.72 -12.63 -20.79
CA VAL A 158 -17.79 -13.73 -20.48
C VAL A 158 -16.42 -13.46 -21.10
N LEU A 159 -16.36 -13.02 -22.36
CA LEU A 159 -15.11 -12.67 -23.03
C LEU A 159 -14.42 -11.48 -22.34
N THR A 160 -15.18 -10.46 -21.96
CA THR A 160 -14.65 -9.31 -21.22
C THR A 160 -14.08 -9.75 -19.88
N PHE A 161 -14.77 -10.65 -19.18
CA PHE A 161 -14.33 -11.18 -17.90
C PHE A 161 -13.10 -12.09 -18.02
N LEU A 162 -12.97 -12.88 -19.09
CA LEU A 162 -11.77 -13.67 -19.38
C LEU A 162 -10.58 -12.79 -19.78
N TYR A 163 -10.85 -11.68 -20.47
CA TYR A 163 -9.82 -10.74 -20.90
C TYR A 163 -9.35 -9.83 -19.74
N PHE A 164 -10.20 -9.58 -18.76
CA PHE A 164 -9.90 -8.73 -17.60
C PHE A 164 -8.70 -9.21 -16.76
N PRO A 165 -8.57 -10.47 -16.32
CA PRO A 165 -7.40 -10.94 -15.57
C PRO A 165 -6.13 -10.86 -16.42
N ILE A 166 -6.22 -11.01 -17.75
CA ILE A 166 -5.08 -10.82 -18.66
C ILE A 166 -4.64 -9.35 -18.66
N LEU A 167 -5.60 -8.42 -18.70
CA LEU A 167 -5.31 -6.99 -18.60
C LEU A 167 -4.73 -6.62 -17.24
N VAL A 168 -5.32 -7.09 -16.15
CA VAL A 168 -4.82 -6.88 -14.78
C VAL A 168 -3.41 -7.45 -14.65
N TRP A 169 -3.19 -8.69 -15.08
CA TRP A 169 -1.87 -9.32 -15.06
C TRP A 169 -0.85 -8.52 -15.88
N ARG A 170 -1.22 -8.11 -17.10
CA ARG A 170 -0.35 -7.31 -17.98
C ARG A 170 -0.01 -5.95 -17.37
N PHE A 171 -0.96 -5.30 -16.70
CA PHE A 171 -0.70 -4.03 -16.00
C PHE A 171 0.14 -4.23 -14.74
N TYR A 172 -0.14 -5.26 -13.95
CA TYR A 172 0.55 -5.55 -12.69
C TYR A 172 2.00 -5.97 -12.94
N TYR A 173 2.24 -6.89 -13.88
CA TYR A 173 3.57 -7.40 -14.24
C TYR A 173 4.47 -6.32 -14.85
N LYS A 174 3.90 -5.38 -15.63
CA LYS A 174 4.68 -4.29 -16.24
C LYS A 174 5.12 -3.24 -15.21
N ARG A 175 4.41 -3.13 -14.08
CA ARG A 175 4.72 -2.16 -13.00
C ARG A 175 5.78 -2.70 -12.03
N THR A 176 5.73 -3.99 -11.69
CA THR A 176 6.73 -4.62 -10.81
C THR A 176 8.12 -4.74 -11.45
N ARG A 177 8.23 -4.87 -12.78
CA ARG A 177 9.53 -5.05 -13.46
C ARG A 177 10.34 -3.77 -13.70
N LYS A 178 9.78 -2.58 -13.48
CA LYS A 178 10.46 -1.27 -13.70
C LYS A 178 10.50 -0.36 -12.48
N SER A 179 10.02 -0.83 -11.33
CA SER A 179 10.06 -0.08 -10.09
C SER A 179 11.48 -0.09 -9.53
N GLY A 180 12.33 0.85 -9.95
CA GLY A 180 13.61 1.12 -9.29
C GLY A 180 13.46 1.56 -7.82
N LEU A 181 12.21 1.64 -7.31
CA LEU A 181 11.90 1.93 -5.93
C LEU A 181 12.37 0.82 -4.99
N ASP A 182 12.40 -0.46 -5.37
CA ASP A 182 12.81 -1.52 -4.43
C ASP A 182 14.30 -1.39 -4.01
N ALA A 183 15.16 -0.99 -4.96
CA ALA A 183 16.57 -0.72 -4.68
C ALA A 183 16.75 0.52 -3.77
N VAL A 184 15.90 1.52 -3.99
CA VAL A 184 15.87 2.77 -3.22
C VAL A 184 15.26 2.54 -1.83
N GLU A 185 14.28 1.65 -1.71
CA GLU A 185 13.60 1.28 -0.47
C GLU A 185 14.50 0.49 0.49
N GLY A 186 15.33 -0.41 -0.04
CA GLY A 186 16.38 -1.08 0.74
C GLY A 186 17.45 -0.13 1.26
N ALA A 187 17.75 0.95 0.52
CA ALA A 187 18.63 2.02 0.98
C ALA A 187 17.97 2.86 2.10
N TYR A 188 16.65 3.09 2.01
CA TYR A 188 15.90 3.86 3.00
C TYR A 188 15.71 3.17 4.34
N ASP A 189 15.53 1.84 4.38
CA ASP A 189 15.50 1.11 5.66
C ASP A 189 16.84 1.24 6.42
N ARG A 190 17.95 1.49 5.71
CA ARG A 190 19.27 1.75 6.29
C ARG A 190 19.48 3.20 6.72
N VAL A 191 18.93 4.17 6.00
CA VAL A 191 18.88 5.58 6.46
C VAL A 191 17.76 5.70 7.50
N GLY A 192 17.93 5.00 8.62
CA GLY A 192 16.96 5.01 9.71
C GLY A 192 16.68 6.43 10.18
N ASP A 193 15.43 6.70 10.58
CA ASP A 193 14.98 7.97 11.14
C ASP A 193 16.06 8.58 12.04
N LEU A 194 16.70 9.63 11.54
CA LEU A 194 17.65 10.44 12.29
C LEU A 194 16.99 10.91 13.60
N ASP A 195 15.68 11.16 13.54
CA ASP A 195 14.85 11.52 14.68
C ASP A 195 14.79 10.41 15.74
N PHE A 196 14.64 9.14 15.34
CA PHE A 196 14.62 8.02 16.29
C PHE A 196 15.98 7.83 16.98
N SER A 197 17.08 8.05 16.25
CA SER A 197 18.42 8.03 16.85
C SER A 197 18.60 9.17 17.86
N SER A 198 18.03 10.35 17.57
CA SER A 198 18.05 11.51 18.47
C SER A 198 17.19 11.29 19.72
N GLU A 199 16.02 10.66 19.58
CA GLU A 199 15.13 10.39 20.71
C GLU A 199 15.66 9.27 21.60
N ARG A 200 16.23 8.21 21.00
CA ARG A 200 16.91 7.15 21.75
C ARG A 200 18.09 7.72 22.54
N ARG A 201 18.86 8.64 21.94
CA ARG A 201 19.94 9.36 22.62
C ARG A 201 19.41 10.20 23.78
N ARG A 202 18.34 10.98 23.57
CA ARG A 202 17.69 11.77 24.65
C ARG A 202 17.16 10.89 25.78
N ARG A 203 16.54 9.75 25.46
CA ARG A 203 16.08 8.78 26.47
C ARG A 203 17.27 8.19 27.22
N HIS A 204 18.35 7.86 26.52
CA HIS A 204 19.57 7.35 27.14
C HIS A 204 20.19 8.38 28.08
N GLU A 205 20.32 9.65 27.64
CA GLU A 205 20.78 10.77 28.45
C GLU A 205 19.88 10.99 29.68
N ARG A 206 18.55 10.85 29.54
CA ARG A 206 17.61 10.93 30.67
C ARG A 206 17.75 9.76 31.64
N SER A 207 18.03 8.56 31.14
CA SER A 207 18.25 7.37 31.98
C SER A 207 19.61 7.36 32.68
N MET A 208 20.59 8.13 32.17
CA MET A 208 21.88 8.28 32.82
C MET A 208 21.77 9.15 34.06
N GLY A 209 22.27 8.61 35.17
CA GLY A 209 22.41 9.34 36.42
C GLY A 209 23.41 10.50 36.27
N PRO A 210 23.36 11.52 37.15
CA PRO A 210 24.21 12.69 37.06
C PRO A 210 25.72 12.35 37.02
N ARG A 211 26.15 11.35 37.79
CA ARG A 211 27.55 10.86 37.77
C ARG A 211 27.96 10.20 36.45
N ASP A 212 27.04 9.46 35.82
CA ASP A 212 27.31 8.81 34.55
C ASP A 212 27.43 9.84 33.42
N ARG A 213 26.63 10.91 33.47
CA ARG A 213 26.75 12.03 32.52
C ARG A 213 28.09 12.76 32.64
N GLU A 214 28.57 12.98 33.86
CA GLU A 214 29.89 13.58 34.08
C GLU A 214 31.01 12.67 33.56
N ARG A 215 30.92 11.36 33.80
CA ARG A 215 31.88 10.39 33.29
C ARG A 215 31.87 10.31 31.76
N GLU A 216 30.70 10.34 31.13
CA GLU A 216 30.59 10.32 29.66
C GLU A 216 31.13 11.61 29.03
N ARG A 217 30.91 12.77 29.67
CA ARG A 217 31.51 14.05 29.25
C ARG A 217 33.04 14.04 29.37
N ALA A 218 33.58 13.52 30.47
CA ALA A 218 35.02 13.39 30.66
C ALA A 218 35.65 12.47 29.61
N LEU A 219 35.01 11.33 29.31
CA LEU A 219 35.46 10.43 28.24
C LEU A 219 35.36 11.07 26.84
N GLY A 220 34.34 11.89 26.61
CA GLY A 220 34.20 12.66 25.37
C GLY A 220 35.35 13.64 25.16
N GLN A 221 35.76 14.37 26.20
CA GLN A 221 36.89 15.31 26.15
C GLN A 221 38.21 14.60 25.86
N ILE A 222 38.49 13.48 26.55
CA ILE A 222 39.71 12.70 26.31
C ILE A 222 39.77 12.22 24.85
N ARG A 223 38.63 11.80 24.29
CA ARG A 223 38.56 11.31 22.91
C ARG A 223 38.71 12.41 21.86
N GLU A 224 38.26 13.63 22.16
CA GLU A 224 38.50 14.80 21.30
C GLU A 224 39.97 15.24 21.34
N GLU A 225 40.61 15.19 22.51
CA GLU A 225 42.05 15.48 22.66
C GLU A 225 42.92 14.45 21.92
N GLU A 226 42.65 13.15 22.07
CA GLU A 226 43.38 12.09 21.36
C GLU A 226 43.15 12.12 19.84
N GLY A 227 41.92 12.49 19.40
CA GLY A 227 41.58 12.59 17.98
C GLY A 227 42.17 13.83 17.29
N GLY A 228 42.40 14.91 18.03
CA GLY A 228 42.92 16.18 17.52
C GLY A 228 44.40 16.15 17.18
N GLU A 229 45.22 15.54 18.03
CA GLU A 229 46.69 15.54 17.85
C GLU A 229 47.20 14.31 17.07
N GLY A 230 46.55 13.15 17.19
CA GLY A 230 46.96 11.92 16.49
C GLY A 230 46.59 11.89 15.00
N GLY A 231 45.46 12.51 14.62
CA GLY A 231 44.97 12.48 13.24
C GLY A 231 45.79 13.34 12.26
N GLN A 232 46.34 14.46 12.73
CA GLN A 232 47.14 15.36 11.88
C GLN A 232 48.57 14.85 11.67
N SER A 233 49.20 14.24 12.67
CA SER A 233 50.55 13.69 12.53
C SER A 233 50.59 12.47 11.60
N PHE A 234 49.56 11.62 11.63
CA PHE A 234 49.45 10.46 10.74
C PHE A 234 49.23 10.86 9.27
N PHE A 235 48.39 11.87 9.00
CA PHE A 235 48.19 12.39 7.64
C PHE A 235 49.41 13.17 7.11
N GLN A 236 50.17 13.87 7.97
CA GLN A 236 51.44 14.48 7.57
C GLN A 236 52.52 13.44 7.28
N SER A 237 52.59 12.37 8.07
CA SER A 237 53.52 11.26 7.85
C SER A 237 53.24 10.52 6.53
N MET A 238 51.96 10.25 6.22
CA MET A 238 51.58 9.61 4.95
C MET A 238 51.86 10.50 3.73
N ARG A 239 51.73 11.83 3.86
CA ARG A 239 52.03 12.78 2.78
C ARG A 239 53.52 12.86 2.46
N HIS A 240 54.40 12.71 3.46
CA HIS A 240 55.84 12.66 3.25
C HIS A 240 56.28 11.36 2.56
N THR A 241 55.69 10.22 2.94
CA THR A 241 55.99 8.91 2.32
C THR A 241 55.51 8.81 0.88
N PHE A 242 54.42 9.50 0.51
CA PHE A 242 53.94 9.50 -0.87
C PHE A 242 54.75 10.41 -1.81
N MET A 243 55.39 11.47 -1.28
CA MET A 243 56.21 12.40 -2.07
C MET A 243 57.64 11.87 -2.33
N SER A 244 58.16 10.96 -1.51
CA SER A 244 59.53 10.41 -1.69
C SER A 244 59.63 9.28 -2.71
N ASN A 245 58.51 8.76 -3.22
CA ASN A 245 58.48 7.69 -4.23
C ASN A 245 58.26 8.20 -5.67
N PHE A 246 58.33 9.52 -5.89
CA PHE A 246 58.10 10.16 -7.19
C PHE A 246 59.29 11.01 -7.70
N GLN A 247 60.51 10.73 -7.21
CA GLN A 247 61.78 11.18 -7.79
C GLN A 247 62.63 9.97 -8.14
#